data_AF-A0AAJ0WV43-F1
#
_entry.id   AF-A0AAJ0WV43-F1
#
_cell.length_a   1.000
_cell.length_b   1.000
_cell.length_c   1.000
_cell.angle_alpha   90.00
_cell.angle_beta   90.00
_cell.angle_gamma   90.00
#
_symmetry.space_group_name_H-M   'P 1'
#
loop_
_entity.id
_entity.type
_entity.pdbx_description
1 polymer ?
#
loop_
_entity_poly.entity_id
_entity_poly.type
_entity_poly.pdbx_seq_one_letter_code
_entity_poly.pdbx_strand_id
1 'polypeptide(L)'
;MKKKSRNTVPAGKKGRAMSAFTGLSGTLSFLGGWQVCHNICLGIIALLSVIGITVVGMPLLFLTQYTVYFWSLAVLILVPTVLMYWRNRKCMSVKLVMFNVGIVIASVPFVDMQPYQIVFWLIGGTLILGAAWMFLKPKLANLRKQP
;
A
#
# COMPACT_ATOMS: atom_id res chain seq x y z
N MET A 1 25.15 -35.67 18.22
CA MET A 1 25.15 -36.08 16.80
C MET A 1 25.64 -34.93 15.92
N LYS A 2 26.61 -35.21 15.04
CA LYS A 2 27.32 -34.29 14.13
C LYS A 2 26.48 -33.90 12.91
N LYS A 3 26.60 -32.64 12.46
CA LYS A 3 26.60 -32.13 11.05
C LYS A 3 26.92 -30.63 11.13
N LYS A 4 28.13 -30.12 10.85
CA LYS A 4 28.95 -30.09 9.63
C LYS A 4 28.24 -29.41 8.44
N SER A 5 28.46 -28.10 8.28
CA SER A 5 29.22 -27.50 7.15
C SER A 5 28.92 -26.00 7.04
N ARG A 6 29.84 -25.15 7.54
CA ARG A 6 29.88 -23.73 7.21
C ARG A 6 30.59 -23.62 5.87
N ASN A 7 29.83 -23.45 4.79
CA ASN A 7 30.40 -23.10 3.48
C ASN A 7 30.73 -21.60 3.47
N THR A 8 32.02 -21.29 3.62
CA THR A 8 32.59 -19.97 3.31
C THR A 8 32.68 -19.84 1.78
N VAL A 9 31.79 -19.03 1.19
CA VAL A 9 31.87 -18.65 -0.24
C VAL A 9 32.85 -17.47 -0.38
N PRO A 10 33.76 -17.49 -1.36
CA PRO A 10 34.87 -16.54 -1.46
C PRO A 10 34.43 -15.10 -1.72
N ALA A 11 35.20 -14.16 -1.17
CA ALA A 11 35.10 -12.72 -1.36
C ALA A 11 35.47 -12.32 -2.81
N GLY A 12 34.54 -12.49 -3.74
CA GLY A 12 34.60 -11.88 -5.07
C GLY A 12 33.67 -10.67 -5.14
N LYS A 13 34.17 -9.51 -5.56
CA LYS A 13 33.44 -8.22 -5.73
C LYS A 13 32.15 -8.28 -6.59
N LYS A 14 31.78 -9.44 -7.14
CA LYS A 14 30.50 -9.71 -7.84
C LYS A 14 29.39 -10.31 -6.95
N GLY A 15 29.69 -10.77 -5.73
CA GLY A 15 28.75 -11.49 -4.85
C GLY A 15 27.69 -10.63 -4.14
N ARG A 16 27.83 -9.30 -4.11
CA ARG A 16 26.84 -8.39 -3.49
C ARG A 16 25.57 -8.20 -4.31
N ALA A 17 25.64 -8.39 -5.64
CA ALA A 17 24.46 -8.28 -6.50
C ALA A 17 23.50 -9.45 -6.27
N MET A 18 24.01 -10.69 -6.23
CA MET A 18 23.14 -11.88 -6.13
C MET A 18 22.54 -12.10 -4.74
N SER A 19 23.19 -11.65 -3.67
CA SER A 19 22.61 -11.72 -2.32
C SER A 19 21.48 -10.69 -2.11
N ALA A 20 21.45 -9.59 -2.88
CA ALA A 20 20.30 -8.70 -2.96
C ALA A 20 19.10 -9.34 -3.68
N PHE A 21 19.35 -10.20 -4.68
CA PHE A 21 18.29 -10.93 -5.39
C PHE A 21 17.67 -12.07 -4.59
N THR A 22 18.41 -12.71 -3.67
CA THR A 22 17.84 -13.80 -2.83
C THR A 22 16.84 -13.28 -1.78
N GLY A 23 16.99 -12.02 -1.33
CA GLY A 23 15.97 -11.32 -0.52
C GLY A 23 14.76 -10.81 -1.32
N LEU A 24 14.93 -10.60 -2.64
CA LEU A 24 13.87 -10.19 -3.58
C LEU A 24 12.97 -11.37 -4.01
N SER A 25 13.53 -12.58 -4.10
CA SER A 25 12.75 -13.78 -4.48
C SER A 25 11.70 -14.18 -3.44
N GLY A 26 11.88 -13.85 -2.16
CA GLY A 26 10.83 -14.02 -1.14
C GLY A 26 9.72 -12.96 -1.19
N THR A 27 9.98 -11.80 -1.80
CA THR A 27 8.99 -10.72 -1.98
C THR A 27 8.22 -10.81 -3.31
N LEU A 28 8.75 -11.52 -4.30
CA LEU A 28 8.16 -11.61 -5.64
C LEU A 28 6.85 -12.41 -5.70
N SER A 29 6.59 -13.32 -4.76
CA SER A 29 5.27 -14.00 -4.65
C SER A 29 4.13 -13.05 -4.25
N PHE A 30 4.43 -11.91 -3.61
CA PHE A 30 3.44 -10.87 -3.28
C PHE A 30 3.32 -9.80 -4.38
N LEU A 31 4.33 -9.68 -5.26
CA LEU A 31 4.35 -8.73 -6.38
C LEU A 31 3.53 -9.18 -7.59
N GLY A 32 3.36 -10.49 -7.82
CA GLY A 32 2.53 -11.00 -8.93
C GLY A 32 1.06 -10.55 -8.81
N GLY A 33 0.48 -10.65 -7.62
CA GLY A 33 -0.88 -10.14 -7.36
C GLY A 33 -0.96 -8.62 -7.38
N TRP A 34 0.01 -7.91 -6.78
CA TRP A 34 0.03 -6.44 -6.74
C TRP A 34 0.16 -5.81 -8.13
N GLN A 35 1.00 -6.34 -9.02
CA GLN A 35 1.14 -5.83 -10.38
C GLN A 35 -0.14 -6.02 -11.19
N VAL A 36 -0.80 -7.17 -11.04
CA VAL A 36 -2.07 -7.43 -11.72
C VAL A 36 -3.15 -6.49 -11.19
N CYS A 37 -3.26 -6.32 -9.87
CA CYS A 37 -4.20 -5.37 -9.26
C CYS A 37 -3.90 -3.91 -9.65
N HIS A 38 -2.64 -3.49 -9.74
CA HIS A 38 -2.30 -2.13 -10.11
C HIS A 38 -2.59 -1.84 -11.60
N ASN A 39 -2.22 -2.77 -12.48
CA ASN A 39 -2.48 -2.63 -13.92
C ASN A 39 -3.98 -2.66 -14.24
N ILE A 40 -4.76 -3.53 -13.57
CA ILE A 40 -6.20 -3.56 -13.76
C ILE A 40 -6.87 -2.30 -13.19
N CYS A 41 -6.44 -1.81 -12.02
CA CYS A 41 -6.94 -0.55 -11.47
C CYS A 41 -6.61 0.63 -12.38
N LEU A 42 -5.39 0.72 -12.91
CA LEU A 42 -5.00 1.77 -13.86
C LEU A 42 -5.80 1.68 -15.17
N GLY A 43 -6.02 0.47 -15.70
CA GLY A 43 -6.85 0.25 -16.88
C GLY A 43 -8.31 0.68 -16.67
N ILE A 44 -8.90 0.33 -15.52
CA ILE A 44 -10.26 0.74 -15.16
C ILE A 44 -10.35 2.26 -15.00
N ILE A 45 -9.39 2.90 -14.33
CA ILE A 45 -9.36 4.36 -14.17
C ILE A 45 -9.24 5.05 -15.54
N ALA A 46 -8.37 4.55 -16.43
CA ALA A 46 -8.21 5.10 -17.77
C ALA A 46 -9.52 4.99 -18.57
N LEU A 47 -10.17 3.82 -18.56
CA LEU A 47 -11.43 3.61 -19.25
C LEU A 47 -12.56 4.48 -18.70
N LEU A 48 -12.68 4.56 -17.36
CA LEU A 48 -13.65 5.43 -16.70
C LEU A 48 -13.40 6.92 -17.01
N SER A 49 -12.13 7.33 -17.12
CA SER A 49 -11.78 8.71 -17.48
C SER A 49 -12.20 9.08 -18.89
N VAL A 50 -12.03 8.16 -19.86
CA VAL A 50 -12.47 8.36 -21.25
C VAL A 50 -13.99 8.50 -21.31
N ILE A 51 -14.74 7.62 -20.62
CA ILE A 51 -16.20 7.68 -20.56
C ILE A 51 -16.68 8.96 -19.85
N GLY A 52 -16.03 9.35 -18.76
CA GLY A 52 -16.38 10.57 -18.02
C GLY A 52 -16.17 11.84 -18.85
N ILE A 53 -15.09 11.91 -19.63
CA ILE A 53 -14.83 13.02 -20.55
C ILE A 53 -15.90 13.08 -21.65
N THR A 54 -16.28 11.94 -22.24
CA THR A 54 -17.21 11.92 -23.38
C THR A 54 -18.67 12.18 -23.00
N VAL A 55 -19.11 11.79 -21.79
CA VAL A 55 -20.53 11.90 -21.39
C VAL A 55 -20.84 13.20 -20.65
N VAL A 56 -19.93 13.67 -19.78
CA VAL A 56 -20.24 14.75 -18.80
C VAL A 56 -19.34 15.98 -19.00
N GLY A 57 -18.33 15.91 -19.86
CA GLY A 57 -17.33 16.97 -20.05
C GLY A 57 -16.40 17.18 -18.85
N MET A 58 -16.64 16.51 -17.72
CA MET A 58 -15.77 16.48 -16.55
C MET A 58 -15.51 15.02 -16.12
N PRO A 59 -14.28 14.50 -16.24
CA PRO A 59 -13.97 13.07 -16.07
C PRO A 59 -14.37 12.47 -14.72
N LEU A 60 -14.41 13.26 -13.65
CA LEU A 60 -14.46 12.75 -12.28
C LEU A 60 -15.81 12.96 -11.57
N LEU A 61 -16.71 13.75 -12.15
CA LEU A 61 -17.94 14.15 -11.45
C LEU A 61 -18.93 12.99 -11.34
N PHE A 62 -18.96 12.09 -12.32
CA PHE A 62 -19.75 10.86 -12.27
C PHE A 62 -19.35 9.94 -11.10
N LEU A 63 -18.08 9.90 -10.72
CA LEU A 63 -17.60 9.07 -9.60
C LEU A 63 -18.13 9.52 -8.24
N THR A 64 -18.55 10.77 -8.10
CA THR A 64 -19.07 11.30 -6.82
C THR A 64 -20.32 10.56 -6.35
N GLN A 65 -21.23 10.24 -7.27
CA GLN A 65 -22.43 9.44 -7.02
C GLN A 65 -22.10 8.02 -6.56
N TYR A 66 -20.96 7.48 -7.02
CA TYR A 66 -20.51 6.13 -6.66
C TYR A 66 -19.52 6.09 -5.51
N THR A 67 -19.13 7.25 -4.96
CA THR A 67 -18.06 7.32 -3.95
C THR A 67 -18.42 6.55 -2.69
N VAL A 68 -19.70 6.53 -2.29
CA VAL A 68 -20.19 5.74 -1.15
C VAL A 68 -19.99 4.23 -1.39
N TYR A 69 -20.24 3.73 -2.60
CA TYR A 69 -20.02 2.32 -2.95
C TYR A 69 -18.53 1.96 -2.96
N PHE A 70 -17.67 2.84 -3.48
CA PHE A 70 -16.23 2.61 -3.44
C PHE A 70 -15.66 2.64 -2.02
N TRP A 71 -16.16 3.56 -1.18
CA TRP A 71 -15.75 3.63 0.21
C TRP A 71 -16.21 2.39 1.00
N SER A 72 -17.44 1.93 0.81
CA SER A 72 -17.94 0.72 1.47
C SER A 72 -17.17 -0.53 1.03
N LEU A 73 -16.80 -0.63 -0.25
CA LEU A 73 -15.92 -1.68 -0.76
C LEU A 73 -14.52 -1.62 -0.12
N ALA A 74 -13.96 -0.41 0.04
CA ALA A 74 -12.68 -0.23 0.72
C ALA A 74 -12.74 -0.70 2.18
N VAL A 75 -13.80 -0.35 2.92
CA VAL A 75 -14.04 -0.85 4.29
C VAL A 75 -14.21 -2.37 4.30
N LEU A 76 -15.01 -2.91 3.36
CA LEU A 76 -15.29 -4.34 3.26
C LEU A 76 -14.01 -5.16 3.05
N ILE A 77 -13.03 -4.64 2.31
CA ILE A 77 -11.72 -5.30 2.11
C ILE A 77 -10.77 -5.01 3.29
N LEU A 78 -10.85 -3.82 3.88
CA LEU A 78 -9.99 -3.42 5.00
C LEU A 78 -10.29 -4.22 6.28
N VAL A 79 -11.56 -4.44 6.61
CA VAL A 79 -12.00 -5.19 7.80
C VAL A 79 -11.39 -6.60 7.88
N PRO A 80 -11.53 -7.49 6.89
CA PRO A 80 -10.93 -8.82 6.92
C PRO A 80 -9.41 -8.75 6.92
N THR A 81 -8.82 -7.75 6.26
CA THR A 81 -7.36 -7.51 6.27
C THR A 81 -6.86 -7.19 7.69
N VAL A 82 -7.56 -6.30 8.42
CA VAL A 82 -7.25 -5.96 9.81
C VAL A 82 -7.48 -7.14 10.75
N LEU A 83 -8.57 -7.89 10.55
CA LEU A 83 -8.90 -9.07 11.35
C LEU A 83 -7.83 -10.17 11.17
N MET A 84 -7.43 -10.43 9.93
CA MET A 84 -6.34 -11.37 9.63
C MET A 84 -5.01 -10.89 10.19
N TYR A 85 -4.73 -9.58 10.15
CA TYR A 85 -3.54 -8.99 10.77
C TYR A 85 -3.53 -9.14 12.29
N TRP A 86 -4.69 -9.02 12.96
CA TRP A 86 -4.79 -9.25 14.40
C TRP A 86 -4.55 -10.73 14.73
N ARG A 87 -5.15 -11.64 13.96
CA ARG A 87 -4.95 -13.09 14.14
C ARG A 87 -3.51 -13.51 13.86
N ASN A 88 -2.88 -12.97 12.82
CA ASN A 88 -1.54 -13.32 12.33
C ASN A 88 -0.70 -12.08 12.06
N ARG A 89 -0.01 -11.58 13.10
CA ARG A 89 0.89 -10.41 13.03
C ARG A 89 2.08 -10.56 12.07
N LYS A 90 2.39 -11.77 11.62
CA LYS A 90 3.56 -12.07 10.76
C LYS A 90 3.30 -11.89 9.26
N CYS A 91 2.04 -11.93 8.82
CA CYS A 91 1.72 -11.98 7.39
C CYS A 91 1.71 -10.60 6.72
N MET A 92 1.65 -9.51 7.48
CA MET A 92 1.46 -8.18 6.90
C MET A 92 2.18 -7.09 7.68
N SER A 93 2.78 -6.15 6.95
CA SER A 93 3.47 -5.00 7.53
C SER A 93 2.46 -4.04 8.16
N VAL A 94 2.68 -3.72 9.44
CA VAL A 94 1.89 -2.75 10.22
C VAL A 94 1.77 -1.41 9.49
N LYS A 95 2.85 -1.00 8.80
CA LYS A 95 2.93 0.27 8.08
C LYS A 95 1.89 0.38 6.97
N LEU A 96 1.65 -0.72 6.27
CA LEU A 96 0.72 -0.77 5.13
C LEU A 96 -0.74 -0.75 5.62
N VAL A 97 -1.04 -1.51 6.68
CA VAL A 97 -2.37 -1.51 7.30
C VAL A 97 -2.69 -0.13 7.85
N MET A 98 -1.76 0.49 8.58
CA MET A 98 -1.95 1.83 9.16
C MET A 98 -2.15 2.91 8.09
N PHE A 99 -1.44 2.82 6.97
CA PHE A 99 -1.63 3.71 5.82
C PHE A 99 -3.02 3.55 5.18
N ASN A 100 -3.44 2.31 4.92
CA ASN A 100 -4.76 2.04 4.34
C ASN A 100 -5.92 2.46 5.25
N VAL A 101 -5.79 2.24 6.56
CA VAL A 101 -6.75 2.74 7.56
C VAL A 101 -6.82 4.26 7.52
N GLY A 102 -5.68 4.96 7.49
CA GLY A 102 -5.64 6.41 7.41
C GLY A 102 -6.34 6.96 6.16
N ILE A 103 -6.15 6.32 4.99
CA ILE A 103 -6.82 6.69 3.74
C ILE A 103 -8.34 6.54 3.86
N VAL A 104 -8.83 5.41 4.37
CA VAL A 104 -10.28 5.15 4.50
C VAL A 104 -10.95 6.13 5.46
N ILE A 105 -10.25 6.52 6.53
CA ILE A 105 -10.74 7.53 7.47
C ILE A 105 -10.75 8.93 6.83
N ALA A 106 -9.70 9.29 6.07
CA ALA A 106 -9.63 10.61 5.42
C ALA A 106 -10.64 10.76 4.26
N SER A 107 -11.07 9.66 3.64
CA SER A 107 -11.92 9.65 2.44
C SER A 107 -13.41 9.41 2.70
N VAL A 108 -13.87 9.58 3.93
CA VAL A 108 -15.28 9.39 4.31
C VAL A 108 -16.21 10.32 3.49
N PRO A 109 -17.16 9.80 2.70
CA PRO A 109 -17.95 10.59 1.75
C PRO A 109 -19.36 10.97 2.24
N PHE A 110 -19.68 10.79 3.54
CA PHE A 110 -21.03 11.02 4.04
C PHE A 110 -21.35 12.51 4.18
N VAL A 111 -22.45 12.95 3.56
CA VAL A 111 -22.90 14.35 3.58
C VAL A 111 -23.26 14.78 5.00
N ASP A 112 -23.93 13.92 5.77
CA ASP A 112 -24.32 14.20 7.17
C ASP A 112 -23.11 14.39 8.10
N MET A 113 -21.94 13.87 7.71
CA MET A 113 -20.69 13.96 8.47
C MET A 113 -19.78 15.12 7.99
N GLN A 114 -20.19 15.91 6.99
CA GLN A 114 -19.44 17.07 6.52
C GLN A 114 -18.96 18.05 7.61
N PRO A 115 -19.76 18.41 8.63
CA PRO A 115 -19.26 19.32 9.68
C PRO A 115 -18.07 18.74 10.46
N TYR A 116 -17.90 17.41 10.48
CA TYR A 116 -16.79 16.72 11.13
C TYR A 116 -15.67 16.33 10.17
N GLN A 117 -15.76 16.70 8.89
CA GLN A 117 -14.79 16.30 7.86
C GLN A 117 -13.36 16.72 8.21
N ILE A 118 -13.19 17.88 8.85
CA ILE A 118 -11.88 18.36 9.30
C ILE A 118 -11.25 17.40 10.32
N VAL A 119 -12.05 16.81 11.20
CA VAL A 119 -11.58 15.86 12.22
C VAL A 119 -11.12 14.56 11.55
N PHE A 120 -11.91 14.05 10.60
CA PHE A 120 -11.53 12.88 9.81
C PHE A 120 -10.25 13.10 9.01
N TRP A 121 -10.07 14.29 8.42
CA TRP A 121 -8.86 14.66 7.70
C TRP A 121 -7.64 14.77 8.61
N LEU A 122 -7.78 15.34 9.81
CA LEU A 122 -6.68 15.42 10.77
C LEU A 122 -6.27 14.01 11.24
N ILE A 123 -7.24 13.18 11.64
CA ILE A 123 -6.96 11.83 12.12
C ILE A 123 -6.40 10.95 10.99
N GLY A 124 -7.05 10.92 9.83
CA GLY A 124 -6.61 10.14 8.69
C GLY A 124 -5.26 10.63 8.15
N GLY A 125 -5.10 11.95 8.01
CA GLY A 125 -3.87 12.59 7.54
C GLY A 125 -2.67 12.35 8.44
N THR A 126 -2.84 12.43 9.77
CA THR A 126 -1.75 12.11 10.70
C THR A 126 -1.32 10.65 10.64
N LEU A 127 -2.27 9.71 10.50
CA LEU A 127 -1.95 8.29 10.29
C LEU A 127 -1.18 8.06 8.98
N ILE A 128 -1.62 8.69 7.88
CA ILE A 128 -0.97 8.60 6.57
C ILE A 128 0.46 9.14 6.65
N LEU A 129 0.66 10.33 7.21
CA LEU A 129 1.97 10.95 7.35
C LEU A 129 2.90 10.12 8.24
N GLY A 130 2.39 9.61 9.37
CA GLY A 130 3.15 8.75 10.26
C GLY A 130 3.59 7.44 9.59
N ALA A 131 2.69 6.81 8.83
CA ALA A 131 3.00 5.60 8.09
C ALA A 131 4.01 5.86 6.96
N ALA A 132 3.83 6.95 6.19
CA ALA A 132 4.75 7.37 5.14
C ALA A 132 6.16 7.65 5.70
N TRP A 133 6.25 8.39 6.81
CA TRP A 133 7.52 8.64 7.49
C TRP A 133 8.22 7.33 7.90
N MET A 134 7.47 6.36 8.41
CA MET A 134 8.01 5.05 8.80
C MET A 134 8.48 4.21 7.59
N PHE A 135 7.94 4.45 6.40
CA PHE A 135 8.44 3.88 5.14
C PHE A 135 9.71 4.57 4.65
N LEU A 136 9.81 5.90 4.77
CA LEU A 136 10.94 6.69 4.28
C LEU A 136 12.17 6.60 5.18
N LYS A 137 12.01 6.58 6.51
CA LYS A 137 13.09 6.54 7.50
C LYS A 137 14.18 5.49 7.19
N PRO A 138 13.87 4.20 6.93
CA PRO A 138 14.90 3.20 6.63
C PRO A 138 15.58 3.42 5.27
N LYS A 139 14.86 3.94 4.27
CA LYS A 139 15.44 4.24 2.94
C LYS A 139 16.44 5.40 3.05
N LEU A 140 16.08 6.48 3.74
CA LEU A 140 16.96 7.63 3.97
C LEU A 140 18.21 7.27 4.78
N ALA A 141 18.07 6.40 5.79
CA ALA A 141 19.20 5.92 6.58
C ALA A 141 20.18 5.06 5.76
N ASN A 142 19.70 4.30 4.78
CA ASN A 142 20.56 3.53 3.88
C ASN A 142 21.27 4.42 2.85
N LEU A 143 20.59 5.44 2.32
CA LEU A 143 21.21 6.40 1.38
C LEU A 143 22.31 7.22 2.05
N ARG A 144 22.13 7.60 3.33
CA ARG A 144 23.16 8.33 4.09
C ARG A 144 24.42 7.49 4.41
N LYS A 145 24.35 6.16 4.29
CA LYS A 145 25.48 5.24 4.59
C LYS A 145 26.28 4.82 3.36
N GLN A 146 25.96 5.30 2.16
CA GLN A 146 26.79 5.13 0.97
C GLN A 146 27.79 6.30 0.88
N PRO A 147 29.08 6.09 1.20
CA PRO A 147 30.12 7.08 0.96
C PRO A 147 30.40 7.26 -0.54
#